data_AF-A0A7X6VH42-F1
#
_entry.id   AF-A0A7X6VH42-F1
#
_cell.length_a   1.000
_cell.length_b   1.000
_cell.length_c   1.000
_cell.angle_alpha   90.00
_cell.angle_beta   90.00
_cell.angle_gamma   90.00
#
_symmetry.space_group_name_H-M   'P 1'
#
loop_
_entity.id
_entity.type
_entity.pdbx_description
1 polymer ?
#
loop_
_entity_poly.entity_id
_entity_poly.type
_entity_poly.pdbx_seq_one_letter_code
_entity_poly.pdbx_strand_id
1 'polypeptide(L)'
;LHSINCIPDQVNWNHPNIHCTNNPYYTTWNKGFKLRILLDQYARFGAFAFRTKAESAVENRSLQQQTHTALPFPEQRVNVTPSCIHPAENDTLLPELIRGGHYIHYRHFCAVLGCEHAPYDKIMAEFSRLGELIIPFPIQCRDSILQIEAIIAGDPLLAGRNYSDISESVSSLLAQFENDRNALLYGTTLENGYPIREVLQAVAYIIATDNELFGKRPKRYIEIIERHIKNDSALSVAIRKPDLLTPLIILGNGRGVLVGAENPKVYAKLVTHSPDNCYKLQVRPITEEDLRNAE
;
A
#
# COMPACT_ATOMS: atom_id res chain seq x y z
N LEU A 1 -3.46 -25.32 -14.57
CA LEU A 1 -2.29 -24.49 -14.92
C LEU A 1 -0.99 -25.20 -14.55
N HIS A 2 -0.76 -25.51 -13.28
CA HIS A 2 0.39 -26.35 -12.87
C HIS A 2 0.43 -27.73 -13.54
N SER A 3 -0.71 -28.41 -13.63
CA SER A 3 -0.83 -29.72 -14.32
C SER A 3 -0.42 -29.73 -15.80
N ILE A 4 -0.33 -28.55 -16.43
CA ILE A 4 0.08 -28.39 -17.83
C ILE A 4 1.39 -27.59 -17.97
N ASN A 5 2.14 -27.46 -16.87
CA ASN A 5 3.38 -26.69 -16.78
C ASN A 5 3.24 -25.23 -17.25
N CYS A 6 2.08 -24.62 -16.99
CA CYS A 6 1.84 -23.20 -17.26
C CYS A 6 1.74 -22.48 -15.91
N ILE A 7 2.86 -21.99 -15.41
CA ILE A 7 2.94 -21.42 -14.06
C ILE A 7 2.55 -19.93 -14.12
N PRO A 8 1.48 -19.51 -13.42
CA PRO A 8 1.11 -18.11 -13.39
C PRO A 8 2.12 -17.30 -12.56
N ASP A 9 2.51 -16.14 -13.07
CA ASP A 9 3.37 -15.16 -12.41
C ASP A 9 2.60 -14.41 -11.30
N GLN A 10 1.35 -14.06 -11.58
CA GLN A 10 0.50 -13.35 -10.63
C GLN A 10 -0.97 -13.75 -10.78
N VAL A 11 -1.63 -14.01 -9.65
CA VAL A 11 -3.08 -14.23 -9.54
C VAL A 11 -3.65 -13.14 -8.64
N ASN A 12 -4.21 -12.09 -9.23
CA ASN A 12 -4.88 -11.05 -8.47
C ASN A 12 -6.39 -11.26 -8.53
N TRP A 13 -6.97 -11.65 -7.40
CA TRP A 13 -8.41 -11.78 -7.20
C TRP A 13 -9.14 -10.42 -7.10
N ASN A 14 -8.53 -9.34 -7.60
CA ASN A 14 -8.94 -7.94 -7.45
C ASN A 14 -9.22 -7.49 -6.03
N HIS A 15 -8.51 -8.08 -5.08
CA HIS A 15 -8.68 -7.68 -3.70
C HIS A 15 -8.09 -6.28 -3.47
N PRO A 16 -8.75 -5.39 -2.69
CA PRO A 16 -8.24 -4.06 -2.41
C PRO A 16 -6.83 -4.06 -1.81
N ASN A 17 -6.45 -5.08 -1.01
CA ASN A 17 -5.10 -5.16 -0.44
C ASN A 17 -3.98 -5.27 -1.48
N ILE A 18 -4.28 -5.65 -2.73
CA ILE A 18 -3.27 -5.70 -3.80
C ILE A 18 -3.34 -4.46 -4.70
N HIS A 19 -4.53 -3.90 -4.89
CA HIS A 19 -4.77 -2.82 -5.84
C HIS A 19 -4.68 -1.43 -5.21
N CYS A 20 -4.89 -1.33 -3.90
CA CYS A 20 -5.12 -0.09 -3.17
C CYS A 20 -4.40 -0.10 -1.83
N THR A 21 -3.14 -0.58 -1.83
CA THR A 21 -2.32 -0.76 -0.63
C THR A 21 -2.20 0.51 0.22
N ASN A 22 -2.25 1.70 -0.36
CA ASN A 22 -1.94 2.93 0.38
C ASN A 22 -3.17 3.76 0.75
N ASN A 23 -4.26 3.63 0.00
CA ASN A 23 -5.40 4.52 0.09
C ASN A 23 -6.72 3.72 0.17
N PRO A 24 -7.37 3.66 1.35
CA PRO A 24 -8.61 2.92 1.53
C PRO A 24 -9.83 3.61 0.92
N TYR A 25 -9.68 4.85 0.48
CA TYR A 25 -10.73 5.63 -0.17
C TYR A 25 -10.70 5.53 -1.70
N TYR A 26 -9.81 4.70 -2.27
CA TYR A 26 -9.76 4.50 -3.71
C TYR A 26 -10.85 3.52 -4.17
N THR A 27 -11.92 4.07 -4.74
CA THR A 27 -13.12 3.30 -5.11
C THR A 27 -12.95 2.40 -6.33
N THR A 28 -12.02 2.70 -7.24
CA THR A 28 -11.83 1.94 -8.49
C THR A 28 -10.92 0.72 -8.32
N TRP A 29 -11.07 -0.04 -7.23
CA TRP A 29 -10.26 -1.23 -6.95
C TRP A 29 -10.70 -2.46 -7.76
N ASN A 30 -11.98 -2.56 -8.12
CA ASN A 30 -12.65 -3.70 -8.73
C ASN A 30 -12.46 -3.82 -10.28
N LYS A 31 -11.21 -3.77 -10.76
CA LYS A 31 -10.88 -3.68 -12.21
C LYS A 31 -10.98 -4.98 -13.02
N GLY A 32 -11.57 -6.05 -12.49
CA GLY A 32 -11.71 -7.35 -13.18
C GLY A 32 -10.48 -8.25 -13.07
N PHE A 33 -10.68 -9.58 -13.02
CA PHE A 33 -9.68 -10.57 -12.57
C PHE A 33 -8.42 -10.54 -13.43
N LYS A 34 -7.24 -10.50 -12.79
CA LYS A 34 -5.97 -10.43 -13.50
C LYS A 34 -5.11 -11.66 -13.22
N LEU A 35 -4.88 -12.42 -14.29
CA LEU A 35 -3.91 -13.51 -14.35
C LEU A 35 -2.74 -13.08 -15.24
N ARG A 36 -1.52 -13.14 -14.71
CA ARG A 36 -0.28 -12.96 -15.50
C ARG A 36 0.42 -14.30 -15.66
N ILE A 37 0.83 -14.59 -16.89
CA ILE A 37 1.57 -15.81 -17.27
C ILE A 37 2.75 -15.35 -18.12
N LEU A 38 3.92 -15.96 -17.96
CA LEU A 38 5.06 -15.65 -18.82
C LEU A 38 4.81 -16.11 -20.27
N LEU A 39 5.29 -15.31 -21.21
CA LEU A 39 4.99 -15.47 -22.63
C LEU A 39 5.54 -16.78 -23.21
N ASP A 40 6.71 -17.20 -22.72
CA ASP A 40 7.39 -18.44 -23.11
C ASP A 40 6.61 -19.70 -22.72
N GLN A 41 5.95 -19.66 -21.56
CA GLN A 41 5.05 -20.72 -21.06
C GLN A 41 3.72 -20.74 -21.83
N TYR A 42 3.29 -19.58 -22.35
CA TYR A 42 2.02 -19.42 -23.04
C TYR A 42 2.09 -19.86 -24.52
N ALA A 43 3.22 -19.65 -25.20
CA ALA A 43 3.38 -19.94 -26.64
C ALA A 43 3.15 -21.42 -27.04
N ARG A 44 3.11 -22.35 -26.07
CA ARG A 44 2.81 -23.76 -26.30
C ARG A 44 1.31 -24.07 -26.36
N PHE A 45 0.43 -23.13 -25.96
CA PHE A 45 -1.01 -23.35 -25.88
C PHE A 45 -1.77 -22.44 -26.85
N GLY A 46 -2.27 -23.04 -27.95
CA GLY A 46 -3.05 -22.36 -28.97
C GLY A 46 -4.49 -22.08 -28.53
N ALA A 47 -4.75 -20.89 -27.99
CA ALA A 47 -6.11 -20.37 -27.81
C ALA A 47 -6.45 -19.38 -28.95
N PHE A 48 -7.60 -19.61 -29.60
CA PHE A 48 -8.07 -18.94 -30.83
C PHE A 48 -8.19 -17.41 -30.72
N ALA A 49 -8.35 -16.83 -29.52
CA ALA A 49 -8.54 -15.39 -29.31
C ALA A 49 -7.25 -14.53 -29.35
N PHE A 50 -6.09 -15.12 -29.64
CA PHE A 50 -4.79 -14.46 -29.43
C PHE A 50 -3.74 -14.70 -30.53
N ARG A 51 -4.14 -14.92 -31.79
CA ARG A 51 -3.20 -15.12 -32.91
C ARG A 51 -2.11 -14.03 -32.99
N THR A 52 -2.51 -12.76 -32.85
CA THR A 52 -1.57 -11.63 -32.80
C THR A 52 -0.59 -11.70 -31.64
N LYS A 53 -0.99 -12.15 -30.44
CA LYS A 53 -0.05 -12.33 -29.33
C LYS A 53 0.87 -13.53 -29.52
N ALA A 54 0.41 -14.58 -30.20
CA ALA A 54 1.23 -15.75 -30.53
C ALA A 54 2.29 -15.39 -31.60
N GLU A 55 1.90 -14.63 -32.63
CA GLU A 55 2.82 -14.10 -33.65
C GLU A 55 3.84 -13.15 -33.02
N SER A 56 3.40 -12.16 -32.22
CA SER A 56 4.31 -11.31 -31.46
C SER A 56 5.15 -12.09 -30.44
N ALA A 57 4.69 -13.23 -29.92
CA ALA A 57 5.50 -14.08 -29.05
C ALA A 57 6.64 -14.77 -29.79
N VAL A 58 6.41 -15.22 -31.03
CA VAL A 58 7.45 -15.80 -31.88
C VAL A 58 8.49 -14.74 -32.24
N GLU A 59 8.05 -13.54 -32.62
CA GLU A 59 8.94 -12.41 -32.91
C GLU A 59 9.73 -11.98 -31.67
N ASN A 60 9.06 -11.76 -30.53
CA ASN A 60 9.73 -11.41 -29.27
C ASN A 60 10.72 -12.49 -28.85
N ARG A 61 10.40 -13.78 -29.02
CA ARG A 61 11.31 -14.89 -28.72
C ARG A 61 12.55 -14.88 -29.62
N SER A 62 12.41 -14.51 -30.90
CA SER A 62 13.54 -14.36 -31.82
C SER A 62 14.46 -13.19 -31.45
N LEU A 63 13.91 -12.15 -30.81
CA LEU A 63 14.64 -10.97 -30.33
C LEU A 63 15.17 -11.14 -28.89
N GLN A 64 14.71 -12.17 -28.17
CA GLN A 64 15.06 -12.39 -26.77
C GLN A 64 16.47 -12.99 -26.67
N GLN A 65 17.40 -12.25 -26.06
CA GLN A 65 18.78 -12.72 -25.86
C GLN A 65 18.93 -13.69 -24.68
N GLN A 66 17.92 -13.79 -23.81
CA GLN A 66 17.95 -14.59 -22.58
C GLN A 66 16.65 -15.37 -22.39
N THR A 67 16.77 -16.65 -22.05
CA THR A 67 15.66 -17.51 -21.67
C THR A 67 15.35 -17.32 -20.18
N HIS A 68 14.12 -16.91 -19.86
CA HIS A 68 13.64 -16.85 -18.48
C HIS A 68 12.79 -18.08 -18.20
N THR A 69 13.08 -18.80 -17.12
CA THR A 69 12.26 -19.94 -16.68
C THR A 69 11.37 -19.49 -15.54
N ALA A 70 10.06 -19.74 -15.64
CA ALA A 70 9.16 -19.58 -14.49
C ALA A 70 9.57 -20.57 -13.39
N LEU A 71 9.97 -20.05 -12.24
CA LEU A 71 10.21 -20.88 -11.06
C LEU A 71 8.87 -21.33 -10.45
N PRO A 72 8.77 -22.54 -9.88
CA PRO A 72 7.63 -22.94 -9.07
C PRO A 72 7.35 -21.95 -7.93
N PHE A 73 6.07 -21.78 -7.57
CA PHE A 73 5.65 -20.88 -6.50
C PHE A 73 6.39 -21.06 -5.16
N PRO A 74 6.68 -22.30 -4.69
CA PRO A 74 7.39 -22.51 -3.43
C PRO A 74 8.81 -21.96 -3.44
N GLU A 75 9.49 -21.92 -4.60
CA GLU A 75 10.90 -21.51 -4.71
C GLU A 75 11.05 -20.00 -4.84
N GLN A 76 10.06 -19.33 -5.41
CA GLN A 76 10.08 -17.89 -5.64
C GLN A 76 10.02 -17.06 -4.35
N ARG A 77 10.78 -15.95 -4.29
CA ARG A 77 10.79 -15.02 -3.16
C ARG A 77 9.44 -14.31 -3.02
N VAL A 78 8.98 -14.15 -1.77
CA VAL A 78 7.79 -13.35 -1.45
C VAL A 78 8.29 -12.03 -0.88
N ASN A 79 8.03 -10.93 -1.58
CA ASN A 79 8.36 -9.59 -1.10
C ASN A 79 7.05 -8.92 -0.69
N VAL A 80 6.83 -8.83 0.62
CA VAL A 80 5.61 -8.25 1.18
C VAL A 80 5.80 -6.75 1.38
N THR A 81 4.82 -5.98 0.96
CA THR A 81 4.72 -4.55 1.22
C THR A 81 3.56 -4.27 2.16
N PRO A 82 3.66 -3.28 3.06
CA PRO A 82 2.55 -2.90 3.91
C PRO A 82 1.31 -2.48 3.10
N SER A 83 0.13 -2.71 3.66
CA SER A 83 -1.14 -2.28 3.11
C SER A 83 -2.09 -1.75 4.18
N CYS A 84 -2.87 -0.75 3.80
CA CYS A 84 -3.94 -0.22 4.62
C CYS A 84 -5.16 -1.14 4.62
N ILE A 85 -5.91 -1.16 5.72
CA ILE A 85 -7.23 -1.80 5.79
C ILE A 85 -8.18 -1.04 4.88
N HIS A 86 -8.88 -1.75 4.00
CA HIS A 86 -9.85 -1.15 3.08
C HIS A 86 -11.28 -1.60 3.41
N PRO A 87 -12.29 -0.70 3.44
CA PRO A 87 -13.69 -1.09 3.70
C PRO A 87 -14.24 -2.17 2.76
N ALA A 88 -13.71 -2.26 1.54
CA ALA A 88 -14.13 -3.21 0.51
C ALA A 88 -13.57 -4.62 0.70
N GLU A 89 -12.78 -4.88 1.75
CA GLU A 89 -12.38 -6.25 2.11
C GLU A 89 -13.60 -7.14 2.38
N ASN A 90 -14.71 -6.56 2.82
CA ASN A 90 -15.98 -7.24 3.05
C ASN A 90 -16.97 -7.16 1.87
N ASP A 91 -16.55 -6.61 0.72
CA ASP A 91 -17.45 -6.38 -0.41
C ASP A 91 -18.02 -7.69 -0.98
N THR A 92 -19.31 -7.68 -1.30
CA THR A 92 -20.03 -8.84 -1.87
C THR A 92 -19.54 -9.27 -3.24
N LEU A 93 -18.84 -8.40 -3.97
CA LEU A 93 -18.20 -8.73 -5.25
C LEU A 93 -16.98 -9.65 -5.08
N LEU A 94 -16.41 -9.74 -3.87
CA LEU A 94 -15.32 -10.66 -3.57
C LEU A 94 -15.86 -12.09 -3.39
N PRO A 95 -15.14 -13.12 -3.85
CA PRO A 95 -15.47 -14.52 -3.56
C PRO A 95 -15.55 -14.76 -2.05
N GLU A 96 -16.55 -15.53 -1.63
CA GLU A 96 -16.85 -15.81 -0.21
C GLU A 96 -15.62 -16.31 0.58
N LEU A 97 -14.84 -17.21 -0.02
CA LEU A 97 -13.64 -17.78 0.60
C LEU A 97 -12.62 -16.71 1.00
N ILE A 98 -12.47 -15.66 0.18
CA ILE A 98 -11.50 -14.58 0.44
C ILE A 98 -12.11 -13.30 1.03
N ARG A 99 -13.43 -13.18 1.06
CA ARG A 99 -14.12 -12.03 1.63
C ARG A 99 -13.87 -11.92 3.13
N GLY A 100 -13.72 -10.69 3.62
CA GLY A 100 -13.45 -10.36 5.01
C GLY A 100 -12.06 -10.79 5.49
N GLY A 101 -11.16 -11.10 4.57
CA GLY A 101 -9.76 -11.39 4.86
C GLY A 101 -8.85 -10.23 4.48
N HIS A 102 -7.75 -10.06 5.20
CA HIS A 102 -6.68 -9.13 4.84
C HIS A 102 -5.47 -9.89 4.28
N TYR A 103 -4.99 -9.48 3.11
CA TYR A 103 -4.00 -10.23 2.35
C TYR A 103 -2.73 -9.43 2.06
N ILE A 104 -1.63 -9.84 2.69
CA ILE A 104 -0.31 -9.20 2.55
C ILE A 104 0.36 -9.41 1.17
N HIS A 105 -0.07 -10.41 0.39
CA HIS A 105 0.54 -10.71 -0.92
C HIS A 105 -0.42 -11.49 -1.82
N TYR A 106 -0.27 -11.40 -3.15
CA TYR A 106 -1.15 -12.13 -4.09
C TYR A 106 -1.05 -13.67 -3.99
N ARG A 107 0.02 -14.18 -3.40
CA ARG A 107 0.16 -15.63 -3.13
C ARG A 107 -0.48 -16.07 -1.84
N HIS A 108 -0.80 -15.11 -0.97
CA HIS A 108 -1.52 -15.36 0.25
C HIS A 108 -2.91 -15.92 -0.05
N PHE A 109 -3.56 -15.47 -1.13
CA PHE A 109 -4.82 -16.06 -1.61
C PHE A 109 -4.68 -17.56 -1.88
N CYS A 110 -3.58 -18.00 -2.51
CA CYS A 110 -3.37 -19.42 -2.79
C CYS A 110 -3.25 -20.25 -1.51
N ALA A 111 -2.60 -19.70 -0.47
CA ALA A 111 -2.52 -20.37 0.83
C ALA A 111 -3.91 -20.49 1.49
N VAL A 112 -4.71 -19.41 1.45
CA VAL A 112 -6.08 -19.42 1.98
C VAL A 112 -7.00 -20.37 1.19
N LEU A 113 -6.83 -20.46 -0.12
CA LEU A 113 -7.61 -21.34 -0.99
C LEU A 113 -7.15 -22.81 -0.96
N GLY A 114 -6.12 -23.15 -0.18
CA GLY A 114 -5.62 -24.53 -0.08
C GLY A 114 -4.93 -25.05 -1.34
N CYS A 115 -4.31 -24.17 -2.13
CA CYS A 115 -3.60 -24.59 -3.34
C CYS A 115 -2.37 -25.44 -3.00
N GLU A 116 -2.19 -26.58 -3.68
CA GLU A 116 -1.10 -27.54 -3.45
C GLU A 116 0.30 -26.89 -3.49
N HIS A 117 0.52 -25.95 -4.43
CA HIS A 117 1.82 -25.31 -4.62
C HIS A 117 1.94 -23.93 -3.94
N ALA A 118 1.05 -23.60 -3.00
CA ALA A 118 1.16 -22.31 -2.30
C ALA A 118 2.44 -22.27 -1.44
N PRO A 119 3.10 -21.10 -1.33
CA PRO A 119 4.31 -20.96 -0.52
C PRO A 119 3.94 -20.78 0.97
N TYR A 120 3.34 -21.80 1.59
CA TYR A 120 2.79 -21.75 2.95
C TYR A 120 3.80 -21.24 3.98
N ASP A 121 4.99 -21.84 4.05
CA ASP A 121 6.02 -21.48 5.04
C ASP A 121 6.47 -20.02 4.90
N LYS A 122 6.60 -19.53 3.66
CA LYS A 122 7.00 -18.15 3.38
C LYS A 122 5.92 -17.17 3.79
N ILE A 123 4.64 -17.52 3.64
CA ILE A 123 3.53 -16.67 4.10
C ILE A 123 3.48 -16.65 5.62
N MET A 124 3.60 -17.79 6.29
CA MET A 124 3.57 -17.84 7.76
C MET A 124 4.75 -17.11 8.40
N ALA A 125 5.93 -17.13 7.78
CA ALA A 125 7.09 -16.39 8.28
C ALA A 125 6.80 -14.89 8.43
N GLU A 126 6.02 -14.33 7.49
CA GLU A 126 5.63 -12.91 7.49
C GLU A 126 4.61 -12.58 8.58
N PHE A 127 3.93 -13.57 9.17
CA PHE A 127 2.93 -13.33 10.22
C PHE A 127 3.55 -12.86 11.55
N SER A 128 4.85 -13.06 11.73
CA SER A 128 5.59 -12.52 12.88
C SER A 128 5.64 -10.99 12.93
N ARG A 129 5.42 -10.32 11.79
CA ARG A 129 5.54 -8.85 11.64
C ARG A 129 4.27 -8.19 11.14
N LEU A 130 3.10 -8.76 11.43
CA LEU A 130 1.81 -8.25 10.93
C LEU A 130 1.55 -6.79 11.33
N GLY A 131 2.04 -6.35 12.49
CA GLY A 131 1.94 -4.96 12.91
C GLY A 131 2.63 -3.96 11.97
N GLU A 132 3.70 -4.36 11.30
CA GLU A 132 4.40 -3.54 10.30
C GLU A 132 3.69 -3.57 8.93
N LEU A 133 2.94 -4.64 8.67
CA LEU A 133 2.38 -4.95 7.35
C LEU A 133 0.94 -4.49 7.18
N ILE A 134 0.16 -4.48 8.26
CA ILE A 134 -1.27 -4.19 8.23
C ILE A 134 -1.51 -2.88 8.97
N ILE A 135 -1.80 -1.83 8.21
CA ILE A 135 -1.93 -0.47 8.75
C ILE A 135 -3.43 -0.11 8.77
N PRO A 136 -4.02 0.24 9.92
CA PRO A 136 -5.47 0.52 9.99
C PRO A 136 -5.87 1.83 9.33
N PHE A 137 -4.90 2.70 9.08
CA PHE A 137 -5.07 4.01 8.46
C PHE A 137 -4.56 4.04 7.02
N PRO A 138 -4.94 5.05 6.21
CA PRO A 138 -4.27 5.29 4.94
C PRO A 138 -2.77 5.45 5.16
N ILE A 139 -1.95 4.67 4.45
CA ILE A 139 -0.51 4.96 4.37
C ILE A 139 -0.36 6.35 3.76
N GLN A 140 -1.13 6.62 2.71
CA GLN A 140 -1.22 7.93 2.11
C GLN A 140 -2.51 8.11 1.33
N CYS A 141 -3.28 9.15 1.64
CA CYS A 141 -4.46 9.57 0.86
C CYS A 141 -4.27 10.99 0.37
N ARG A 142 -4.21 11.18 -0.96
CA ARG A 142 -4.03 12.50 -1.59
C ARG A 142 -5.33 12.94 -2.25
N ASP A 143 -5.81 14.14 -1.96
CA ASP A 143 -7.00 14.71 -2.61
C ASP A 143 -7.03 16.25 -2.51
N SER A 144 -8.14 16.86 -2.91
CA SER A 144 -8.47 18.25 -2.59
C SER A 144 -8.67 18.43 -1.09
N ILE A 145 -8.45 19.66 -0.60
CA ILE A 145 -8.68 19.99 0.82
C ILE A 145 -10.11 19.63 1.23
N LEU A 146 -11.10 19.99 0.41
CA LEU A 146 -12.52 19.71 0.68
C LEU A 146 -12.79 18.22 0.90
N GLN A 147 -12.20 17.36 0.07
CA GLN A 147 -12.40 15.91 0.18
C GLN A 147 -11.68 15.32 1.39
N ILE A 148 -10.49 15.83 1.74
CA ILE A 148 -9.78 15.41 2.96
C ILE A 148 -10.58 15.78 4.20
N GLU A 149 -11.12 16.99 4.27
CA GLU A 149 -11.98 17.41 5.38
C GLU A 149 -13.26 16.57 5.46
N ALA A 150 -13.86 16.22 4.31
CA ALA A 150 -15.03 15.34 4.27
C ALA A 150 -14.70 13.92 4.78
N ILE A 151 -13.51 13.39 4.48
CA ILE A 151 -13.04 12.11 5.02
C ILE A 151 -12.90 12.18 6.54
N ILE A 152 -12.29 13.25 7.07
CA ILE A 152 -12.08 13.43 8.51
C ILE A 152 -13.42 13.53 9.23
N ALA A 153 -14.35 14.35 8.72
CA ALA A 153 -15.66 14.53 9.32
C ALA A 153 -16.53 13.27 9.25
N GLY A 154 -16.31 12.40 8.26
CA GLY A 154 -17.06 11.15 8.08
C GLY A 154 -16.58 9.98 8.95
N ASP A 155 -15.38 10.06 9.53
CA ASP A 155 -14.82 9.04 10.40
C ASP A 155 -14.87 9.50 11.87
N PRO A 156 -15.65 8.83 12.75
CA PRO A 156 -15.78 9.23 14.15
C PRO A 156 -14.45 9.30 14.92
N LEU A 157 -13.48 8.43 14.59
CA LEU A 157 -12.19 8.40 15.25
C LEU A 157 -11.34 9.60 14.83
N LEU A 158 -11.43 10.03 13.56
CA LEU A 158 -10.70 11.20 13.05
C LEU A 158 -11.37 12.51 13.46
N ALA A 159 -12.68 12.60 13.34
CA ALA A 159 -13.46 13.78 13.74
C ALA A 159 -13.31 14.10 15.24
N GLY A 160 -13.10 13.07 16.07
CA GLY A 160 -12.91 13.21 17.51
C GLY A 160 -11.47 13.48 17.96
N ARG A 161 -10.55 13.88 17.07
CA ARG A 161 -9.16 14.23 17.43
C ARG A 161 -8.99 15.72 17.68
N ASN A 162 -8.05 16.04 18.57
CA ASN A 162 -7.56 17.39 18.72
C ASN A 162 -6.32 17.55 17.83
N TYR A 163 -6.40 18.48 16.89
CA TYR A 163 -5.31 18.76 15.98
C TYR A 163 -4.56 20.02 16.40
N SER A 164 -3.23 19.93 16.48
CA SER A 164 -2.35 21.09 16.60
C SER A 164 -1.84 21.51 15.23
N ASP A 165 -2.06 22.77 14.85
CA ASP A 165 -1.50 23.34 13.63
C ASP A 165 0.00 23.63 13.83
N ILE A 166 0.82 23.12 12.91
CA ILE A 166 2.27 23.28 12.90
C ILE A 166 2.67 23.78 11.51
N SER A 167 3.54 24.79 11.47
CA SER A 167 4.19 25.23 10.24
C SER A 167 5.60 24.65 10.22
N GLU A 168 5.85 23.71 9.31
CA GLU A 168 7.13 23.01 9.24
C GLU A 168 7.95 23.45 8.03
N SER A 169 9.24 23.68 8.26
CA SER A 169 10.18 24.03 7.20
C SER A 169 10.46 22.82 6.30
N VAL A 170 10.28 22.99 4.99
CA VAL A 170 10.54 21.92 4.02
C VAL A 170 12.03 21.55 3.98
N SER A 171 12.92 22.52 4.19
CA SER A 171 14.37 22.26 4.26
C SER A 171 14.77 21.48 5.51
N SER A 172 14.09 21.71 6.64
CA SER A 172 14.31 20.91 7.87
C SER A 172 13.89 19.46 7.68
N LEU A 173 12.71 19.22 7.08
CA LEU A 173 12.24 17.87 6.77
C LEU A 173 13.19 17.12 5.82
N LEU A 174 13.72 17.80 4.80
CA LEU A 174 14.69 17.21 3.89
C LEU A 174 16.00 16.84 4.62
N ALA A 175 16.52 17.75 5.45
CA ALA A 175 17.73 17.49 6.23
C ALA A 175 17.57 16.31 7.21
N GLN A 176 16.40 16.20 7.87
CA GLN A 176 16.08 15.06 8.73
C GLN A 176 16.07 13.74 7.95
N PHE A 177 15.54 13.75 6.72
CA PHE A 177 15.51 12.57 5.86
C PHE A 177 16.89 12.16 5.34
N GLU A 178 17.74 13.14 5.05
CA GLU A 178 19.12 12.88 4.64
C GLU A 178 19.94 12.27 5.78
N ASN A 179 19.69 12.71 7.02
CA ASN A 179 20.31 12.16 8.22
C ASN A 179 19.81 10.74 8.54
N ASP A 180 18.48 10.53 8.55
CA ASP A 180 17.88 9.22 8.73
C ASP A 180 16.68 9.03 7.79
N ARG A 181 16.88 8.18 6.78
CA ARG A 181 15.86 7.87 5.77
C ARG A 181 14.66 7.10 6.33
N ASN A 182 14.77 6.54 7.53
CA ASN A 182 13.72 5.76 8.17
C ASN A 182 13.18 6.45 9.43
N ALA A 183 13.47 7.74 9.61
CA ALA A 183 13.00 8.49 10.77
C ALA A 183 11.46 8.45 10.88
N LEU A 184 10.99 8.29 12.11
CA LEU A 184 9.58 8.40 12.47
C LEU A 184 9.36 9.75 13.16
N LEU A 185 8.50 10.57 12.55
CA LEU A 185 8.19 11.91 13.04
C LEU A 185 7.02 11.85 14.02
N TYR A 186 7.04 12.73 15.03
CA TYR A 186 5.91 12.96 15.94
C TYR A 186 5.37 11.71 16.66
N GLY A 187 6.21 10.69 16.82
CA GLY A 187 5.92 9.51 17.64
C GLY A 187 5.99 9.79 19.14
N THR A 188 5.47 8.87 19.93
CA THR A 188 5.65 8.83 21.39
C THR A 188 6.82 7.95 21.80
N THR A 189 7.25 7.03 20.93
CA THR A 189 8.38 6.12 21.14
C THR A 189 9.28 6.10 19.91
N LEU A 190 10.42 5.41 19.99
CA LEU A 190 11.33 5.24 18.85
C LEU A 190 10.77 4.29 17.76
N GLU A 191 9.74 3.52 18.06
CA GLU A 191 9.17 2.48 17.18
C GLU A 191 7.83 2.90 16.56
N ASN A 192 7.37 4.13 16.82
CA ASN A 192 6.11 4.63 16.28
C ASN A 192 6.24 6.08 15.80
N GLY A 193 5.30 6.49 14.94
CA GLY A 193 5.27 7.83 14.36
C GLY A 193 5.05 7.81 12.86
N TYR A 194 5.17 8.97 12.22
CA TYR A 194 4.91 9.14 10.79
C TYR A 194 6.20 8.95 9.98
N PRO A 195 6.24 8.00 9.04
CA PRO A 195 7.44 7.77 8.24
C PRO A 195 7.83 9.00 7.44
N ILE A 196 9.05 9.50 7.65
CA ILE A 196 9.52 10.72 6.99
C ILE A 196 9.46 10.64 5.45
N ARG A 197 9.61 9.43 4.89
CA ARG A 197 9.48 9.18 3.44
C ARG A 197 8.07 9.48 2.93
N GLU A 198 7.05 9.11 3.68
CA GLU A 198 5.66 9.35 3.30
C GLU A 198 5.26 10.79 3.53
N VAL A 199 5.81 11.43 4.58
CA VAL A 199 5.68 12.86 4.83
C VAL A 199 6.31 13.67 3.68
N LEU A 200 7.55 13.36 3.26
CA LEU A 200 8.20 14.09 2.15
C LEU A 200 7.47 13.87 0.81
N GLN A 201 6.99 12.67 0.53
CA GLN A 201 6.17 12.44 -0.65
C GLN A 201 4.87 13.26 -0.65
N ALA A 202 4.25 13.42 0.52
CA ALA A 202 3.08 14.27 0.72
C ALA A 202 3.43 15.76 0.52
N VAL A 203 4.53 16.23 1.13
CA VAL A 203 5.04 17.59 0.95
C VAL A 203 5.32 17.90 -0.52
N ALA A 204 6.01 17.00 -1.23
CA ALA A 204 6.25 17.16 -2.66
C ALA A 204 4.95 17.28 -3.48
N TYR A 205 3.90 16.52 -3.12
CA TYR A 205 2.60 16.63 -3.77
C TYR A 205 1.90 17.98 -3.50
N ILE A 206 2.05 18.51 -2.28
CA ILE A 206 1.48 19.81 -1.90
C ILE A 206 2.18 20.95 -2.64
N ILE A 207 3.51 20.99 -2.64
CA ILE A 207 4.29 22.11 -3.21
C ILE A 207 4.43 22.05 -4.74
N ALA A 208 4.27 20.86 -5.34
CA ALA A 208 4.40 20.69 -6.79
C ALA A 208 3.47 21.61 -7.59
N THR A 209 3.96 22.12 -8.71
CA THR A 209 3.13 22.75 -9.74
C THR A 209 2.34 21.69 -10.52
N ASP A 210 1.27 22.07 -11.23
CA ASP A 210 0.46 21.12 -11.99
C ASP A 210 1.26 20.34 -13.05
N ASN A 211 2.31 20.95 -13.60
CA ASN A 211 3.21 20.31 -14.58
C ASN A 211 4.20 19.31 -13.97
N GLU A 212 4.37 19.32 -12.65
CA GLU A 212 5.26 18.41 -11.91
C GLU A 212 4.51 17.14 -11.44
N LEU A 213 3.20 17.07 -11.67
CA LEU A 213 2.34 15.97 -11.26
C LEU A 213 1.89 15.12 -12.46
N PHE A 214 1.86 13.81 -12.25
CA PHE A 214 1.22 12.86 -13.15
C PHE A 214 0.00 12.27 -12.44
N GLY A 215 -1.14 12.95 -12.58
CA GLY A 215 -2.31 12.72 -11.74
C GLY A 215 -1.99 13.09 -10.29
N LYS A 216 -2.18 12.15 -9.34
CA LYS A 216 -1.87 12.37 -7.91
C LYS A 216 -0.41 12.07 -7.54
N ARG A 217 0.48 11.82 -8.51
CA ARG A 217 1.85 11.36 -8.26
C ARG A 217 2.89 12.44 -8.58
N PRO A 218 3.70 12.90 -7.60
CA PRO A 218 4.92 13.64 -7.87
C PRO A 218 6.01 12.66 -8.36
N LYS A 219 6.55 12.89 -9.57
CA LYS A 219 7.71 12.10 -10.05
C LYS A 219 8.98 12.71 -9.48
N ARG A 220 9.93 11.86 -9.05
CA ARG A 220 11.23 12.30 -8.51
C ARG A 220 11.03 13.34 -7.39
N TYR A 221 10.22 12.97 -6.39
CA TYR A 221 9.70 13.88 -5.36
C TYR A 221 10.81 14.65 -4.61
N ILE A 222 11.99 14.05 -4.41
CA ILE A 222 13.15 14.73 -3.83
C ILE A 222 13.63 15.90 -4.71
N GLU A 223 13.74 15.71 -6.02
CA GLU A 223 14.18 16.77 -6.94
C GLU A 223 13.18 17.92 -7.03
N ILE A 224 11.88 17.62 -6.88
CA ILE A 224 10.84 18.65 -6.74
C ILE A 224 11.13 19.46 -5.48
N ILE A 225 11.30 18.80 -4.34
CA ILE A 225 11.56 19.46 -3.06
C ILE A 225 12.82 20.34 -3.12
N GLU A 226 13.94 19.80 -3.60
CA GLU A 226 15.21 20.54 -3.73
C GLU A 226 15.07 21.79 -4.62
N ARG A 227 14.35 21.68 -5.75
CA ARG A 227 14.10 22.81 -6.66
C ARG A 227 13.28 23.89 -5.99
N HIS A 228 12.22 23.51 -5.28
CA HIS A 228 11.34 24.45 -4.59
C HIS A 228 12.04 25.13 -3.42
N ILE A 229 12.86 24.41 -2.63
CA ILE A 229 13.72 24.99 -1.59
C ILE A 229 14.73 25.98 -2.18
N LYS A 230 15.32 25.68 -3.34
CA LYS A 230 16.28 26.58 -3.99
C LYS A 230 15.64 27.90 -4.43
N ASN A 231 14.37 27.85 -4.83
CA ASN A 231 13.61 29.04 -5.24
C ASN A 231 13.08 29.82 -4.04
N ASP A 232 12.69 29.13 -2.97
CA ASP A 232 12.21 29.71 -1.71
C ASP A 232 12.80 28.94 -0.52
N SER A 233 13.82 29.52 0.11
CA SER A 233 14.50 28.90 1.26
C SER A 233 13.69 28.94 2.55
N ALA A 234 12.65 29.78 2.61
CA ALA A 234 11.72 29.89 3.74
C ALA A 234 10.46 29.03 3.54
N LEU A 235 10.43 28.20 2.48
CA LEU A 235 9.29 27.36 2.15
C LEU A 235 8.89 26.46 3.32
N SER A 236 7.62 26.56 3.69
CA SER A 236 7.02 25.78 4.77
C SER A 236 5.69 25.16 4.34
N VAL A 237 5.28 24.13 5.05
CA VAL A 237 4.00 23.45 4.85
C VAL A 237 3.17 23.47 6.13
N ALA A 238 1.86 23.58 5.98
CA ALA A 238 0.92 23.49 7.09
C ALA A 238 0.63 22.01 7.39
N ILE A 239 0.88 21.61 8.64
CA ILE A 239 0.67 20.27 9.15
C ILE A 239 -0.30 20.34 10.33
N ARG A 240 -1.37 19.54 10.31
CA ARG A 240 -2.21 19.32 11.47
C ARG A 240 -1.83 18.00 12.13
N LYS A 241 -1.18 18.11 13.29
CA LYS A 241 -0.73 16.97 14.09
C LYS A 241 -1.83 16.54 15.06
N PRO A 242 -2.34 15.30 14.97
CA PRO A 242 -3.30 14.82 15.95
C PRO A 242 -2.65 14.61 17.33
N ASP A 243 -3.48 14.55 18.36
CA ASP A 243 -3.13 14.23 19.74
C ASP A 243 -2.85 12.73 19.95
N LEU A 244 -3.55 11.87 19.21
CA LEU A 244 -3.30 10.43 19.12
C LEU A 244 -2.82 10.04 17.72
N LEU A 245 -2.08 8.92 17.59
CA LEU A 245 -1.47 8.43 16.33
C LEU A 245 -2.48 7.94 15.27
N THR A 246 -3.38 8.84 14.89
CA THR A 246 -4.24 8.80 13.70
C THR A 246 -3.51 9.52 12.55
N PRO A 247 -4.05 9.61 11.33
CA PRO A 247 -3.35 10.26 10.22
C PRO A 247 -2.96 11.71 10.48
N LEU A 248 -1.72 12.05 10.12
CA LEU A 248 -1.23 13.42 9.97
C LEU A 248 -1.90 14.07 8.75
N ILE A 249 -2.29 15.34 8.86
CA ILE A 249 -2.90 16.06 7.74
C ILE A 249 -1.90 17.12 7.25
N ILE A 250 -1.59 17.11 5.95
CA ILE A 250 -0.73 18.12 5.32
C ILE A 250 -1.56 18.85 4.26
N LEU A 251 -1.63 20.18 4.37
CA LEU A 251 -2.49 21.01 3.52
C LEU A 251 -1.67 22.10 2.82
N GLY A 252 -2.07 22.46 1.60
CA GLY A 252 -1.49 23.58 0.87
C GLY A 252 -1.86 23.56 -0.61
N ASN A 253 -1.80 24.72 -1.27
CA ASN A 253 -2.07 24.85 -2.72
C ASN A 253 -3.40 24.21 -3.18
N GLY A 254 -4.46 24.28 -2.35
CA GLY A 254 -5.77 23.67 -2.64
C GLY A 254 -5.80 22.14 -2.54
N ARG A 255 -4.70 21.51 -2.14
CA ARG A 255 -4.54 20.06 -1.99
C ARG A 255 -4.37 19.67 -0.52
N GLY A 256 -4.71 18.43 -0.21
CA GLY A 256 -4.55 17.84 1.10
C GLY A 256 -4.03 16.40 1.02
N VAL A 257 -3.31 16.00 2.06
CA VAL A 257 -2.81 14.62 2.20
C VAL A 257 -3.02 14.13 3.63
N LEU A 258 -3.55 12.92 3.77
CA LEU A 258 -3.50 12.14 5.01
C LEU A 258 -2.30 11.20 4.96
N VAL A 259 -1.50 11.16 6.01
CA VAL A 259 -0.35 10.25 6.18
C VAL A 259 -0.53 9.45 7.46
N GLY A 260 -0.67 8.12 7.34
CA GLY A 260 -0.81 7.23 8.48
C GLY A 260 0.49 7.07 9.26
N ALA A 261 0.37 6.86 10.57
CA ALA A 261 1.51 6.52 11.41
C ALA A 261 1.83 5.02 11.34
N GLU A 262 3.08 4.67 11.61
CA GLU A 262 3.51 3.34 11.99
C GLU A 262 3.33 3.16 13.51
N ASN A 263 2.69 2.05 13.91
CA ASN A 263 2.55 1.66 15.31
C ASN A 263 2.40 0.13 15.40
N PRO A 264 3.48 -0.63 15.10
CA PRO A 264 3.39 -2.06 14.89
C PRO A 264 2.88 -2.83 16.11
N LYS A 265 3.21 -2.40 17.33
CA LYS A 265 2.73 -3.02 18.57
C LYS A 265 1.22 -2.95 18.72
N VAL A 266 0.62 -1.80 18.42
CA VAL A 266 -0.85 -1.64 18.47
C VAL A 266 -1.49 -2.38 17.31
N TYR A 267 -0.96 -2.23 16.10
CA TYR A 267 -1.58 -2.80 14.89
C TYR A 267 -1.59 -4.32 14.89
N ALA A 268 -0.56 -4.97 15.45
CA ALA A 268 -0.53 -6.43 15.60
C ALA A 268 -1.71 -6.95 16.45
N LYS A 269 -2.16 -6.19 17.47
CA LYS A 269 -3.29 -6.57 18.34
C LYS A 269 -4.64 -6.54 17.62
N LEU A 270 -4.73 -5.93 16.44
CA LEU A 270 -5.95 -5.85 15.63
C LEU A 270 -6.16 -7.08 14.77
N VAL A 271 -5.10 -7.85 14.53
CA VAL A 271 -5.08 -8.95 13.57
C VAL A 271 -5.33 -10.27 14.29
N THR A 272 -6.25 -11.06 13.75
CA THR A 272 -6.59 -12.40 14.22
C THR A 272 -6.62 -13.36 13.05
N HIS A 273 -6.54 -14.67 13.34
CA HIS A 273 -6.73 -15.70 12.32
C HIS A 273 -8.20 -16.10 12.28
N SER A 274 -8.71 -16.37 11.08
CA SER A 274 -10.03 -16.96 10.89
C SER A 274 -10.09 -18.31 11.62
N PRO A 275 -11.16 -18.60 12.39
CA PRO A 275 -11.28 -19.86 13.13
C PRO A 275 -11.14 -21.11 12.25
N ASP A 276 -11.66 -21.04 11.02
CA ASP A 276 -11.68 -22.15 10.07
C ASP A 276 -10.49 -22.20 9.11
N ASN A 277 -9.60 -21.19 9.15
CA ASN A 277 -8.46 -21.11 8.22
C ASN A 277 -7.30 -20.31 8.82
N CYS A 278 -6.25 -21.01 9.24
CA CYS A 278 -5.07 -20.41 9.86
C CYS A 278 -4.28 -19.48 8.92
N TYR A 279 -4.51 -19.52 7.61
CA TYR A 279 -3.90 -18.57 6.67
C TYR A 279 -4.78 -17.34 6.45
N LYS A 280 -6.06 -17.35 6.80
CA LYS A 280 -6.93 -16.20 6.56
C LYS A 280 -6.83 -15.22 7.74
N LEU A 281 -6.22 -14.05 7.51
CA LEU A 281 -6.14 -12.99 8.50
C LEU A 281 -7.42 -12.16 8.50
N GLN A 282 -7.94 -11.83 9.68
CA GLN A 282 -9.07 -10.94 9.89
C GLN A 282 -8.61 -9.77 10.75
N VAL A 283 -9.05 -8.56 10.41
CA VAL A 283 -8.64 -7.35 11.11
C VAL A 283 -9.87 -6.64 11.64
N ARG A 284 -9.91 -6.42 12.95
CA ARG A 284 -10.99 -5.63 13.56
C ARG A 284 -10.71 -4.12 13.39
N PRO A 285 -11.74 -3.27 13.41
CA PRO A 285 -11.56 -1.83 13.46
C PRO A 285 -10.70 -1.41 14.66
N ILE A 286 -9.83 -0.41 14.43
CA ILE A 286 -9.07 0.24 15.50
C ILE A 286 -10.01 1.16 16.28
N THR A 287 -9.79 1.23 17.59
CA THR A 287 -10.53 2.09 18.52
C THR A 287 -9.64 3.17 19.11
N GLU A 288 -10.24 4.16 19.76
CA GLU A 288 -9.47 5.14 20.54
C GLU A 288 -8.71 4.50 21.70
N GLU A 289 -9.28 3.49 22.36
CA GLU A 289 -8.63 2.79 23.47
C GLU A 289 -7.34 2.10 23.03
N ASP A 290 -7.34 1.50 21.83
CA ASP A 290 -6.13 0.90 21.23
C ASP A 290 -5.00 1.94 21.07
N LEU A 291 -5.35 3.18 20.73
CA LEU A 291 -4.39 4.28 20.56
C LEU A 291 -3.92 4.89 21.88
N ARG A 292 -4.76 4.86 22.92
CA ARG A 292 -4.40 5.32 24.27
C ARG A 292 -3.50 4.33 24.99
N ASN A 293 -3.72 3.03 24.77
CA ASN A 293 -2.92 1.93 25.33
C ASN A 293 -1.76 1.53 24.41
N ALA A 294 -1.13 2.53 23.77
CA ALA A 294 -0.07 2.34 22.78
C ALA A 294 1.32 2.09 23.38
N GLU A 295 1.42 1.92 24.70
CA GLU A 295 2.64 1.54 25.44
C GLU A 295 2.83 0.00 25.51
#